data_AF-A0A936PYQ3-F1
#
_entry.id   AF-A0A936PYQ3-F1
#
_cell.length_a   1.000
_cell.length_b   1.000
_cell.length_c   1.000
_cell.angle_alpha   90.00
_cell.angle_beta   90.00
_cell.angle_gamma   90.00
#
_symmetry.space_group_name_H-M   'P 1'
#
loop_
_entity.id
_entity.type
_entity.pdbx_description
1 polymer ?
#
loop_
_entity_poly.entity_id
_entity_poly.type
_entity_poly.pdbx_seq_one_letter_code
_entity_poly.pdbx_strand_id
1 'polypeptide(L)'
;MRPLLLPLIVLLGLFVCGPALAKAPDARPAHLRDCPAVTPAQVDAHVQAALAAWAGAQGAAFLSARDAALTALPCLTEPLSPRVATDLHLVLALGAYADDDTPQMSLELRAWLWRDSTRFLGEPYVSPGDDISQAVDAARQAPTPLDQPVRVPAGATLRVDGRKATTRPEGLPVTAQLITEGGVVWYSGVVAPEDPLWPKDLPPPPRSARHRVGKGVLVAGVSVGAVGLGLQAVNLGASAQAAIIGGRIAEGDPELGPEHVTRFDDAVEISRKVGPPGVVLLGVGGVLGVVGWGLTW
;
A
#
# COMPACT_ATOMS: atom_id res chain seq x y z
N MET A 1 23.55 65.01 -17.97
CA MET A 1 22.14 64.99 -17.52
C MET A 1 21.39 63.95 -18.35
N ARG A 2 21.10 62.78 -17.78
CA ARG A 2 20.24 61.73 -18.37
C ARG A 2 19.37 61.19 -17.23
N PRO A 3 18.03 61.25 -17.30
CA PRO A 3 17.18 60.71 -16.25
C PRO A 3 17.00 59.20 -16.43
N LEU A 4 17.24 58.43 -15.37
CA LEU A 4 16.88 57.03 -15.25
C LEU A 4 15.36 56.91 -15.09
N LEU A 5 14.70 56.17 -16.00
CA LEU A 5 13.32 55.73 -15.89
C LEU A 5 13.28 54.35 -15.22
N LEU A 6 12.73 54.27 -14.02
CA LEU A 6 12.38 53.01 -13.35
C LEU A 6 11.01 52.51 -13.85
N PRO A 7 10.87 51.22 -14.22
CA PRO A 7 9.57 50.65 -14.57
C PRO A 7 8.76 50.36 -13.29
N LEU A 8 7.58 50.98 -13.23
CA LEU A 8 6.53 50.74 -12.24
C LEU A 8 5.91 49.36 -12.51
N ILE A 9 6.33 48.33 -11.77
CA ILE A 9 5.72 47.00 -11.82
C ILE A 9 4.40 47.05 -11.03
N VAL A 10 3.29 47.05 -11.76
CA VAL A 10 1.93 46.96 -11.19
C VAL A 10 1.68 45.50 -10.78
N LEU A 11 1.76 45.23 -9.48
CA LEU A 11 1.33 43.98 -8.85
C LEU A 11 -0.22 43.89 -8.88
N LEU A 12 -0.77 43.30 -9.94
CA LEU A 12 -2.19 42.95 -10.00
C LEU A 12 -2.44 41.72 -9.09
N GLY A 13 -2.92 41.98 -7.87
CA GLY A 13 -3.35 40.95 -6.94
C GLY A 13 -4.66 40.30 -7.39
N LEU A 14 -4.57 39.20 -8.14
CA LEU A 14 -5.70 38.32 -8.42
C LEU A 14 -6.07 37.55 -7.15
N PHE A 15 -7.01 38.09 -6.38
CA PHE A 15 -7.66 37.42 -5.27
C PHE A 15 -8.63 36.38 -5.85
N VAL A 16 -8.14 35.16 -6.08
CA VAL A 16 -8.99 34.02 -6.49
C VAL A 16 -9.80 33.59 -5.26
N CYS A 17 -11.03 34.09 -5.12
CA CYS A 17 -12.03 33.50 -4.23
C CYS A 17 -12.40 32.11 -4.76
N GLY A 18 -11.61 31.10 -4.39
CA GLY A 18 -11.95 29.70 -4.66
C GLY A 18 -13.23 29.33 -3.91
N PRO A 19 -14.20 28.64 -4.54
CA PRO A 19 -15.40 28.18 -3.85
C PRO A 19 -14.97 27.29 -2.68
N ALA A 20 -15.52 27.57 -1.49
CA ALA A 20 -15.38 26.70 -0.33
C ALA A 20 -15.97 25.33 -0.69
N LEU A 21 -15.10 24.40 -1.07
CA LEU A 21 -15.45 22.99 -1.27
C LEU A 21 -15.89 22.45 0.09
N ALA A 22 -17.21 22.44 0.33
CA ALA A 22 -17.78 21.75 1.45
C ALA A 22 -17.29 20.30 1.40
N LYS A 23 -16.52 19.89 2.41
CA LYS A 23 -16.00 18.53 2.54
C LYS A 23 -17.20 17.59 2.52
N ALA A 24 -17.30 16.75 1.48
CA ALA A 24 -18.36 15.77 1.40
C ALA A 24 -18.36 14.92 2.69
N PRO A 25 -19.53 14.63 3.28
CA PRO A 25 -19.62 13.81 4.47
C PRO A 25 -18.93 12.46 4.21
N ASP A 26 -18.12 12.02 5.17
CA ASP A 26 -17.38 10.77 5.07
C ASP A 26 -18.37 9.59 4.98
N ALA A 27 -18.52 9.06 3.76
CA ALA A 27 -19.41 7.96 3.44
C ALA A 27 -18.88 6.61 3.95
N ARG A 28 -17.72 6.57 4.61
CA ARG A 28 -17.17 5.36 5.20
C ARG A 28 -18.06 4.84 6.34
N PRO A 29 -18.17 3.51 6.47
CA PRO A 29 -18.88 2.89 7.58
C PRO A 29 -18.19 3.23 8.90
N ALA A 30 -18.94 3.20 10.00
CA ALA A 30 -18.45 3.63 11.32
C ALA A 30 -17.14 2.92 11.71
N HIS A 31 -17.03 1.62 11.45
CA HIS A 31 -15.82 0.84 11.76
C HIS A 31 -14.57 1.29 10.98
N LEU A 32 -14.73 1.95 9.83
CA LEU A 32 -13.61 2.52 9.07
C LEU A 32 -13.33 3.98 9.41
N ARG A 33 -14.15 4.63 10.25
CA ARG A 33 -13.91 6.02 10.68
C ARG A 33 -12.78 6.10 11.69
N ASP A 34 -12.65 5.07 12.51
CA ASP A 34 -11.58 4.95 13.51
C ASP A 34 -10.28 4.39 12.91
N CYS A 35 -10.33 3.92 11.66
CA CYS A 35 -9.18 3.46 10.91
C CYS A 35 -8.37 4.64 10.34
N PRO A 36 -7.03 4.67 10.52
CA PRO A 36 -6.19 5.53 9.70
C PRO A 36 -6.38 5.14 8.22
N ALA A 37 -6.40 6.12 7.31
CA ALA A 37 -6.49 5.83 5.89
C ALA A 37 -5.23 5.10 5.44
N VAL A 38 -5.37 3.84 5.02
CA VAL A 38 -4.28 3.00 4.51
C VAL A 38 -4.40 2.85 3.01
N THR A 39 -3.29 3.08 2.30
CA THR A 39 -3.15 2.86 0.86
C THR A 39 -2.62 1.45 0.57
N PRO A 40 -2.90 0.89 -0.62
CA PRO A 40 -2.31 -0.38 -1.05
C PRO A 40 -0.78 -0.40 -1.02
N ALA A 41 -0.14 0.74 -1.26
CA ALA A 41 1.32 0.88 -1.20
C ALA A 41 1.88 0.69 0.22
N GLN A 42 1.13 1.10 1.26
CA GLN A 42 1.54 0.86 2.64
C GLN A 42 1.44 -0.63 3.01
N VAL A 43 0.37 -1.32 2.57
CA VAL A 43 0.26 -2.77 2.76
C VAL A 43 1.37 -3.50 2.00
N ASP A 44 1.64 -3.12 0.75
CA ASP A 44 2.77 -3.65 -0.03
C ASP A 44 4.10 -3.45 0.70
N ALA A 45 4.36 -2.26 1.25
CA ALA A 45 5.57 -1.99 2.02
C ALA A 45 5.71 -2.91 3.23
N HIS A 46 4.63 -3.20 3.96
CA HIS A 46 4.66 -4.16 5.08
C HIS A 46 4.89 -5.60 4.61
N VAL A 47 4.26 -6.02 3.51
CA VAL A 47 4.48 -7.34 2.90
C VAL A 47 5.94 -7.49 2.46
N GLN A 48 6.49 -6.51 1.74
CA GLN A 48 7.90 -6.55 1.30
C GLN A 48 8.86 -6.51 2.50
N ALA A 49 8.56 -5.74 3.55
CA ALA A 49 9.36 -5.72 4.78
C ALA A 49 9.36 -7.08 5.48
N ALA A 50 8.21 -7.78 5.54
CA ALA A 50 8.13 -9.13 6.08
C ALA A 50 8.99 -10.10 5.25
N LEU A 51 8.81 -10.12 3.93
CA LEU A 51 9.60 -10.98 3.04
C LEU A 51 11.11 -10.72 3.16
N ALA A 52 11.53 -9.46 3.21
CA ALA A 52 12.93 -9.10 3.41
C ALA A 52 13.47 -9.53 4.78
N ALA A 53 12.68 -9.36 5.85
CA ALA A 53 13.05 -9.81 7.19
C ALA A 53 13.16 -11.34 7.27
N TRP A 54 12.27 -12.07 6.61
CA TRP A 54 12.34 -13.53 6.49
C TRP A 54 13.63 -13.97 5.81
N ALA A 55 13.91 -13.41 4.62
CA ALA A 55 15.13 -13.67 3.86
C ALA A 55 16.42 -13.36 4.65
N GLY A 56 16.37 -12.37 5.54
CA GLY A 56 17.49 -12.01 6.43
C GLY A 56 17.53 -12.76 7.76
N ALA A 57 16.69 -13.80 7.95
CA ALA A 57 16.54 -14.54 9.22
C ALA A 57 16.21 -13.66 10.44
N GLN A 58 15.50 -12.55 10.23
CA GLN A 58 15.11 -11.58 11.27
C GLN A 58 13.69 -11.87 11.79
N GLY A 59 13.54 -12.97 12.56
CA GLY A 59 12.22 -13.46 12.98
C GLY A 59 11.32 -12.41 13.65
N ALA A 60 11.84 -11.61 14.58
CA ALA A 60 11.05 -10.56 15.25
C ALA A 60 10.60 -9.45 14.29
N ALA A 61 11.45 -9.06 13.34
CA ALA A 61 11.11 -8.07 12.31
C ALA A 61 10.07 -8.62 11.33
N PHE A 62 10.17 -9.91 10.98
CA PHE A 62 9.19 -10.59 10.15
C PHE A 62 7.79 -10.60 10.80
N LEU A 63 7.69 -11.03 12.06
CA LEU A 63 6.41 -11.08 12.78
C LEU A 63 5.78 -9.67 12.89
N SER A 64 6.58 -8.67 13.26
CA SER A 64 6.14 -7.28 13.33
C SER A 64 5.60 -6.76 11.99
N ALA A 65 6.31 -7.03 10.88
CA ALA A 65 5.89 -6.59 9.55
C ALA A 65 4.65 -7.35 9.03
N ARG A 66 4.55 -8.65 9.30
CA ARG A 66 3.35 -9.46 9.02
C ARG A 66 2.13 -8.89 9.75
N ASP A 67 2.26 -8.65 11.04
CA ASP A 67 1.17 -8.16 11.88
C ASP A 67 0.77 -6.73 11.48
N ALA A 68 1.72 -5.89 11.06
CA ALA A 68 1.45 -4.58 10.49
C ALA A 68 0.65 -4.67 9.18
N ALA A 69 0.99 -5.60 8.27
CA ALA A 69 0.24 -5.83 7.03
C ALA A 69 -1.21 -6.26 7.33
N LEU A 70 -1.39 -7.21 8.26
CA LEU A 70 -2.71 -7.70 8.67
C LEU A 70 -3.55 -6.63 9.37
N THR A 71 -2.94 -5.81 10.23
CA THR A 71 -3.61 -4.70 10.92
C THR A 71 -4.02 -3.60 9.94
N ALA A 72 -3.21 -3.36 8.91
CA ALA A 72 -3.47 -2.34 7.90
C ALA A 72 -4.58 -2.75 6.91
N LEU A 73 -4.77 -4.05 6.69
CA LEU A 73 -5.65 -4.60 5.66
C LEU A 73 -7.13 -4.19 5.79
N PRO A 74 -7.77 -4.21 6.98
CA PRO A 74 -9.15 -3.73 7.16
C PRO A 74 -9.32 -2.24 6.89
N CYS A 75 -8.26 -1.45 7.03
CA CYS A 75 -8.28 0.01 6.93
C CYS A 75 -7.97 0.54 5.51
N LEU A 76 -7.92 -0.33 4.51
CA LEU A 76 -7.64 0.04 3.12
C LEU A 76 -8.70 0.99 2.54
N THR A 77 -8.24 2.05 1.88
CA THR A 77 -9.12 2.98 1.15
C THR A 77 -9.27 2.64 -0.31
N GLU A 78 -8.36 1.84 -0.87
CA GLU A 78 -8.32 1.47 -2.29
C GLU A 78 -8.13 -0.05 -2.45
N PRO A 79 -8.54 -0.61 -3.59
CA PRO A 79 -8.41 -2.03 -3.84
C PRO A 79 -6.93 -2.48 -3.90
N LEU A 80 -6.64 -3.66 -3.38
CA LEU A 80 -5.32 -4.28 -3.54
C LEU A 80 -5.08 -4.70 -4.99
N SER A 81 -3.81 -4.68 -5.39
CA SER A 81 -3.39 -5.33 -6.62
C SER A 81 -3.33 -6.85 -6.42
N PRO A 82 -3.49 -7.65 -7.48
CA PRO A 82 -3.31 -9.09 -7.39
C PRO A 82 -1.94 -9.51 -6.86
N ARG A 83 -0.88 -8.76 -7.21
CA ARG A 83 0.48 -9.03 -6.72
C ARG A 83 0.54 -8.96 -5.20
N VAL A 84 0.07 -7.86 -4.61
CA VAL A 84 0.13 -7.64 -3.15
C VAL A 84 -0.69 -8.67 -2.41
N ALA A 85 -1.90 -8.99 -2.89
CA ALA A 85 -2.74 -10.02 -2.27
C ALA A 85 -2.08 -11.41 -2.33
N THR A 86 -1.51 -11.78 -3.47
CA THR A 86 -0.75 -13.03 -3.60
C THR A 86 0.45 -13.06 -2.66
N ASP A 87 1.28 -12.01 -2.64
CA ASP A 87 2.47 -11.96 -1.78
C ASP A 87 2.10 -11.96 -0.28
N LEU A 88 0.94 -11.43 0.09
CA LEU A 88 0.41 -11.55 1.45
C LEU A 88 0.18 -13.02 1.86
N HIS A 89 -0.37 -13.86 0.97
CA HIS A 89 -0.53 -15.30 1.25
C HIS A 89 0.83 -15.99 1.49
N LEU A 90 1.88 -15.61 0.76
CA LEU A 90 3.22 -16.13 1.04
C LEU A 90 3.69 -15.71 2.45
N VAL A 91 3.51 -14.44 2.82
CA VAL A 91 3.86 -13.97 4.18
C VAL A 91 3.09 -14.75 5.26
N LEU A 92 1.82 -15.08 5.03
CA LEU A 92 1.03 -15.89 5.96
C LEU A 92 1.49 -17.34 6.03
N ALA A 93 1.85 -17.94 4.89
CA ALA A 93 2.44 -19.27 4.86
C ALA A 93 3.76 -19.33 5.66
N LEU A 94 4.65 -18.35 5.48
CA LEU A 94 5.90 -18.26 6.23
C LEU A 94 5.65 -18.06 7.73
N GLY A 95 4.61 -17.30 8.08
CA GLY A 95 4.17 -17.13 9.46
C GLY A 95 3.71 -18.44 10.08
N ALA A 96 2.84 -19.17 9.38
CA ALA A 96 2.37 -20.48 9.81
C ALA A 96 3.51 -21.51 9.93
N TYR A 97 4.50 -21.46 9.04
CA TYR A 97 5.71 -22.29 9.16
C TYR A 97 6.51 -21.97 10.43
N ALA A 98 6.71 -20.68 10.74
CA ALA A 98 7.40 -20.25 11.96
C ALA A 98 6.66 -20.63 13.25
N ASP A 99 5.34 -20.76 13.18
CA ASP A 99 4.46 -21.15 14.28
C ASP A 99 4.20 -22.68 14.34
N ASP A 100 4.92 -23.49 13.55
CA ASP A 100 4.76 -24.94 13.39
C ASP A 100 3.34 -25.40 12.94
N ASP A 101 2.54 -24.50 12.36
CA ASP A 101 1.19 -24.76 11.85
C ASP A 101 1.23 -25.24 10.39
N THR A 102 1.63 -26.50 10.23
CA THR A 102 1.75 -27.15 8.90
C THR A 102 0.44 -27.12 8.08
N PRO A 103 -0.75 -27.39 8.68
CA PRO A 103 -2.03 -27.26 7.96
C PRO A 103 -2.27 -25.86 7.39
N GLN A 104 -2.09 -24.81 8.21
CA GLN A 104 -2.30 -23.44 7.75
C GLN A 104 -1.25 -23.02 6.71
N MET A 105 0.02 -23.37 6.92
CA MET A 105 1.09 -23.15 5.93
C MET A 105 0.70 -23.74 4.58
N SER A 106 0.25 -25.00 4.55
CA SER A 106 -0.12 -25.69 3.31
C SER A 106 -1.29 -25.01 2.60
N LEU A 107 -2.30 -24.52 3.34
CA LEU A 107 -3.43 -23.80 2.77
C LEU A 107 -3.01 -22.47 2.13
N GLU A 108 -2.18 -21.70 2.82
CA GLU A 108 -1.68 -20.41 2.33
C GLU A 108 -0.73 -20.55 1.14
N LEU A 109 0.13 -21.59 1.13
CA LEU A 109 0.97 -21.91 -0.04
C LEU A 109 0.13 -22.28 -1.27
N ARG A 110 -0.96 -23.03 -1.07
CA ARG A 110 -1.91 -23.33 -2.16
C ARG A 110 -2.61 -22.07 -2.65
N ALA A 111 -3.03 -21.16 -1.75
CA ALA A 111 -3.62 -19.87 -2.14
C ALA A 111 -2.63 -18.98 -2.91
N TRP A 112 -1.36 -18.95 -2.47
CA TRP A 112 -0.27 -18.24 -3.14
C TRP A 112 -0.03 -18.75 -4.57
N LEU A 113 0.01 -20.07 -4.76
CA LEU A 113 0.27 -20.70 -6.06
C LEU A 113 -0.96 -20.81 -6.97
N TRP A 114 -2.17 -20.75 -6.42
CA TRP A 114 -3.40 -20.97 -7.19
C TRP A 114 -3.55 -20.02 -8.39
N ARG A 115 -3.16 -18.75 -8.22
CA ARG A 115 -3.28 -17.74 -9.28
C ARG A 115 -2.14 -17.74 -10.28
N ASP A 116 -0.98 -18.25 -9.87
CA ASP A 116 0.22 -18.28 -10.68
C ASP A 116 1.09 -19.47 -10.24
N SER A 117 0.79 -20.63 -10.83
CA SER A 117 1.51 -21.87 -10.57
C SER A 117 2.92 -21.90 -11.16
N THR A 118 3.36 -20.81 -11.82
CA THR A 118 4.75 -20.67 -12.33
C THR A 118 5.67 -19.98 -11.33
N ARG A 119 5.12 -19.41 -10.25
CA ARG A 119 5.89 -18.82 -9.16
C ARG A 119 6.85 -19.84 -8.56
N PHE A 120 8.01 -19.34 -8.16
CA PHE A 120 9.07 -20.13 -7.56
C PHE A 120 9.46 -19.47 -6.23
N LEU A 121 9.53 -20.27 -5.18
CA LEU A 121 10.09 -19.89 -3.89
C LEU A 121 11.48 -20.52 -3.84
N GLY A 122 12.52 -19.69 -3.87
CA GLY A 122 13.90 -20.15 -3.75
C GLY A 122 14.69 -19.26 -2.81
N GLU A 123 16.01 -19.40 -2.84
CA GLU A 123 16.95 -18.52 -2.16
C GLU A 123 16.60 -17.03 -2.42
N PRO A 124 16.60 -16.17 -1.38
CA PRO A 124 17.00 -16.42 0.01
C PRO A 124 15.87 -16.93 0.95
N TYR A 125 14.68 -17.25 0.43
CA TYR A 125 13.51 -17.53 1.28
C TYR A 125 13.48 -18.95 1.84
N VAL A 126 13.98 -19.91 1.07
CA VAL A 126 13.96 -21.34 1.38
C VAL A 126 15.21 -22.01 0.81
N SER A 127 15.85 -22.87 1.60
CA SER A 127 16.95 -23.70 1.10
C SER A 127 16.40 -24.99 0.49
N PRO A 128 17.04 -25.51 -0.58
CA PRO A 128 16.59 -26.76 -1.19
C PRO A 128 16.56 -27.92 -0.20
N GLY A 129 15.42 -28.60 -0.09
CA GLY A 129 15.22 -29.76 0.77
C GLY A 129 14.53 -29.48 2.10
N ASP A 130 14.40 -28.22 2.51
CA ASP A 130 13.67 -27.85 3.73
C ASP A 130 12.19 -28.21 3.64
N ASP A 131 11.54 -28.40 4.79
CA ASP A 131 10.13 -28.81 4.89
C ASP A 131 9.19 -27.88 4.10
N ILE A 132 9.48 -26.58 4.12
CA ILE A 132 8.73 -25.59 3.33
C ILE A 132 8.94 -25.76 1.81
N SER A 133 10.13 -26.15 1.35
CA SER A 133 10.37 -26.46 -0.07
C SER A 133 9.51 -27.65 -0.50
N GLN A 134 9.44 -28.68 0.34
CA GLN A 134 8.60 -29.86 0.08
C GLN A 134 7.11 -29.49 0.10
N ALA A 135 6.68 -28.61 0.99
CA ALA A 135 5.31 -28.11 1.06
C ALA A 135 4.93 -27.27 -0.19
N VAL A 136 5.85 -26.47 -0.73
CA VAL A 136 5.65 -25.75 -2.00
C VAL A 136 5.44 -26.72 -3.16
N ASP A 137 6.24 -27.79 -3.24
CA ASP A 137 6.10 -28.82 -4.27
C ASP A 137 4.78 -29.56 -4.15
N ALA A 138 4.37 -29.90 -2.92
CA ALA A 138 3.06 -30.51 -2.65
C ALA A 138 1.90 -29.58 -3.03
N ALA A 139 2.00 -28.28 -2.69
CA ALA A 139 0.99 -27.28 -3.05
C ALA A 139 0.87 -27.10 -4.57
N ARG A 140 1.97 -27.20 -5.32
CA ARG A 140 1.97 -27.12 -6.80
C ARG A 140 1.31 -28.34 -7.45
N GLN A 141 1.43 -29.51 -6.83
CA GLN A 141 0.82 -30.76 -7.29
C GLN A 141 -0.65 -30.90 -6.85
N ALA A 142 -1.12 -30.05 -5.93
CA ALA A 142 -2.49 -30.10 -5.44
C ALA A 142 -3.49 -29.82 -6.59
N PRO A 143 -4.67 -30.47 -6.58
CA PRO A 143 -5.70 -30.19 -7.57
C PRO A 143 -6.14 -28.72 -7.52
N THR A 144 -6.43 -28.17 -8.71
CA THR A 144 -7.03 -26.84 -8.84
C THR A 144 -8.35 -26.81 -8.05
N PRO A 145 -8.56 -25.83 -7.15
CA PRO A 145 -9.80 -25.70 -6.41
C PRO A 145 -10.96 -25.39 -7.34
N LEU A 146 -12.15 -25.86 -6.99
CA LEU A 146 -13.38 -25.49 -7.68
C LEU A 146 -13.77 -24.06 -7.34
N ASP A 147 -14.50 -23.41 -8.25
CA ASP A 147 -15.07 -22.08 -8.00
C ASP A 147 -16.43 -22.20 -7.29
N GLN A 148 -16.53 -21.67 -6.08
CA GLN A 148 -17.76 -21.55 -5.32
C GLN A 148 -18.43 -20.20 -5.59
N PRO A 149 -19.69 -20.13 -6.06
CA PRO A 149 -20.40 -18.88 -6.28
C PRO A 149 -20.60 -18.07 -4.98
N VAL A 150 -20.47 -16.75 -5.08
CA VAL A 150 -20.65 -15.82 -3.96
C VAL A 150 -21.78 -14.85 -4.25
N ARG A 151 -22.70 -14.69 -3.30
CA ARG A 151 -23.73 -13.65 -3.38
C ARG A 151 -23.16 -12.30 -2.96
N VAL A 152 -22.81 -11.46 -3.94
CA VAL A 152 -22.34 -10.09 -3.70
C VAL A 152 -23.53 -9.16 -3.37
N PRO A 153 -23.44 -8.30 -2.34
CA PRO A 153 -24.47 -7.31 -2.04
C PRO A 153 -24.71 -6.36 -3.22
N ALA A 154 -25.97 -5.95 -3.41
CA ALA A 154 -26.33 -5.00 -4.47
C ALA A 154 -25.60 -3.65 -4.26
N GLY A 155 -25.05 -3.09 -5.35
CA GLY A 155 -24.28 -1.85 -5.31
C GLY A 155 -22.83 -2.01 -4.84
N ALA A 156 -22.33 -3.26 -4.77
CA ALA A 156 -20.93 -3.55 -4.54
C ALA A 156 -20.34 -4.48 -5.62
N THR A 157 -19.02 -4.43 -5.73
CA THR A 157 -18.19 -5.34 -6.50
C THR A 157 -17.30 -6.10 -5.52
N LEU A 158 -17.31 -7.42 -5.61
CA LEU A 158 -16.37 -8.27 -4.90
C LEU A 158 -15.04 -8.33 -5.67
N ARG A 159 -13.94 -8.23 -4.93
CA ARG A 159 -12.63 -8.69 -5.37
C ARG A 159 -12.13 -9.81 -4.47
N VAL A 160 -11.55 -10.82 -5.10
CA VAL A 160 -10.87 -11.95 -4.46
C VAL A 160 -9.43 -11.93 -4.98
N ASP A 161 -8.48 -11.81 -4.06
CA ASP A 161 -7.05 -11.68 -4.31
C ASP A 161 -6.72 -10.58 -5.33
N GLY A 162 -7.30 -9.40 -5.11
CA GLY A 162 -7.12 -8.22 -5.95
C GLY A 162 -7.77 -8.29 -7.35
N ARG A 163 -8.52 -9.35 -7.68
CA ARG A 163 -9.23 -9.49 -8.96
C ARG A 163 -10.73 -9.39 -8.78
N LYS A 164 -11.44 -8.76 -9.71
CA LYS A 164 -12.92 -8.73 -9.71
C LYS A 164 -13.44 -10.17 -9.85
N ALA A 165 -14.33 -10.57 -8.96
CA ALA A 165 -14.81 -11.95 -8.91
C ALA A 165 -16.29 -12.02 -8.52
N THR A 166 -16.93 -13.12 -8.91
CA THR A 166 -18.27 -13.53 -8.46
C THR A 166 -18.25 -14.91 -7.80
N THR A 167 -17.06 -15.48 -7.67
CA THR A 167 -16.75 -16.78 -7.08
C THR A 167 -15.55 -16.65 -6.15
N ARG A 168 -15.34 -17.64 -5.29
CA ARG A 168 -14.11 -17.86 -4.50
C ARG A 168 -13.61 -19.29 -4.75
N PRO A 169 -12.30 -19.57 -4.65
CA PRO A 169 -11.81 -20.94 -4.64
C PRO A 169 -12.35 -21.68 -3.39
N GLU A 170 -12.90 -22.87 -3.60
CA GLU A 170 -13.32 -23.76 -2.53
C GLU A 170 -12.10 -24.30 -1.77
N GLY A 171 -12.18 -24.35 -0.44
CA GLY A 171 -11.15 -24.96 0.39
C GLY A 171 -9.85 -24.14 0.53
N LEU A 172 -9.77 -22.91 0.00
CA LEU A 172 -8.58 -22.04 0.13
C LEU A 172 -8.89 -20.72 0.86
N PRO A 173 -7.94 -20.20 1.66
CA PRO A 173 -8.02 -18.85 2.18
C PRO A 173 -7.91 -17.83 1.03
N VAL A 174 -8.52 -16.67 1.22
CA VAL A 174 -8.52 -15.60 0.23
C VAL A 174 -8.43 -14.23 0.87
N THR A 175 -7.85 -13.27 0.15
CA THR A 175 -8.03 -11.85 0.46
C THR A 175 -9.31 -11.33 -0.21
N ALA A 176 -10.33 -11.00 0.58
CA ALA A 176 -11.62 -10.53 0.09
C ALA A 176 -11.76 -9.02 0.27
N GLN A 177 -12.23 -8.32 -0.76
CA GLN A 177 -12.59 -6.91 -0.68
C GLN A 177 -13.98 -6.66 -1.28
N LEU A 178 -14.85 -5.96 -0.54
CA LEU A 178 -16.10 -5.42 -1.07
C LEU A 178 -15.92 -3.96 -1.40
N ILE A 179 -16.20 -3.57 -2.64
CA ILE A 179 -16.01 -2.21 -3.13
C ILE A 179 -17.36 -1.65 -3.55
N THR A 180 -17.74 -0.50 -3.01
CA THR A 180 -18.98 0.19 -3.39
C THR A 180 -18.95 0.65 -4.86
N GLU A 181 -20.10 0.96 -5.44
CA GLU A 181 -20.17 1.60 -6.79
C GLU A 181 -19.34 2.89 -6.90
N GLY A 182 -19.11 3.59 -5.78
CA GLY A 182 -18.27 4.80 -5.72
C GLY A 182 -16.76 4.51 -5.68
N GLY A 183 -16.33 3.24 -5.75
CA GLY A 183 -14.92 2.85 -5.70
C GLY A 183 -14.32 2.75 -4.30
N VAL A 184 -15.10 3.05 -3.25
CA VAL A 184 -14.65 2.95 -1.85
C VAL A 184 -14.64 1.50 -1.40
N VAL A 185 -13.53 1.05 -0.80
CA VAL A 185 -13.44 -0.25 -0.12
C VAL A 185 -14.30 -0.21 1.14
N TRP A 186 -15.36 -1.03 1.15
CA TRP A 186 -16.32 -1.16 2.25
C TRP A 186 -15.90 -2.20 3.27
N TYR A 187 -15.19 -3.23 2.82
CA TYR A 187 -14.63 -4.30 3.64
C TYR A 187 -13.37 -4.83 2.96
N SER A 188 -12.38 -5.21 3.76
CA SER A 188 -11.13 -5.83 3.31
C SER A 188 -10.60 -6.75 4.41
N GLY A 189 -10.18 -7.96 4.07
CA GLY A 189 -9.67 -8.91 5.05
C GLY A 189 -9.20 -10.22 4.41
N VAL A 190 -8.41 -10.99 5.16
CA VAL A 190 -8.13 -12.39 4.83
C VAL A 190 -9.23 -13.25 5.42
N VAL A 191 -9.77 -14.16 4.63
CA VAL A 191 -10.91 -15.01 4.99
C VAL A 191 -10.50 -16.46 4.85
N ALA A 192 -10.72 -17.25 5.89
CA ALA A 192 -10.48 -18.69 5.87
C ALA A 192 -11.43 -19.42 4.89
N PRO A 193 -11.12 -20.65 4.44
CA PRO A 193 -11.92 -21.40 3.46
C PRO A 193 -13.42 -21.47 3.74
N GLU A 194 -13.80 -21.79 4.99
CA GLU A 194 -15.20 -22.04 5.39
C GLU A 194 -15.88 -20.80 5.97
N ASP A 195 -15.12 -19.73 6.21
CA ASP A 195 -15.64 -18.52 6.81
C ASP A 195 -16.44 -17.70 5.80
N PRO A 196 -17.50 -16.99 6.25
CA PRO A 196 -18.20 -16.04 5.39
C PRO A 196 -17.24 -14.94 4.93
N LEU A 197 -17.32 -14.55 3.65
CA LEU A 197 -16.42 -13.55 3.06
C LEU A 197 -16.47 -12.17 3.71
N TRP A 198 -17.51 -11.88 4.47
CA TRP A 198 -17.63 -10.68 5.29
C TRP A 198 -18.52 -10.96 6.50
N PRO A 199 -18.40 -10.17 7.59
CA PRO A 199 -19.24 -10.29 8.76
C PRO A 199 -20.74 -10.16 8.43
N LYS A 200 -21.59 -10.96 9.08
CA LYS A 200 -23.06 -10.95 8.83
C LYS A 200 -23.73 -9.65 9.27
N ASP A 201 -23.12 -8.97 10.23
CA ASP A 201 -23.51 -7.67 10.78
C ASP A 201 -22.93 -6.48 10.00
N LEU A 202 -22.14 -6.73 8.94
CA LEU A 202 -21.66 -5.67 8.07
C LEU A 202 -22.87 -4.96 7.43
N PRO A 203 -23.06 -3.65 7.68
CA PRO A 203 -24.18 -2.92 7.09
C PRO A 203 -24.11 -3.00 5.57
N PRO A 204 -25.27 -3.04 4.88
CA PRO A 204 -25.28 -3.09 3.42
C PRO A 204 -24.54 -1.88 2.87
N PRO A 205 -23.74 -2.05 1.79
CA PRO A 205 -23.04 -0.94 1.18
C PRO A 205 -24.06 0.13 0.78
N PRO A 206 -23.75 1.42 1.01
CA PRO A 206 -24.63 2.49 0.59
C PRO A 206 -24.81 2.34 -0.91
N ARG A 207 -26.06 2.20 -1.35
CA ARG A 207 -26.37 2.33 -2.76
C ARG A 207 -25.97 3.75 -3.11
N SER A 208 -24.99 3.92 -3.99
CA SER A 208 -24.74 5.24 -4.55
C SER A 208 -26.12 5.71 -5.02
N ALA A 209 -26.61 6.82 -4.49
CA ALA A 209 -27.84 7.39 -4.98
C ALA A 209 -27.47 7.81 -6.39
N ARG A 210 -27.61 6.88 -7.36
CA ARG A 210 -27.11 6.96 -8.74
C ARG A 210 -27.23 8.40 -9.06
N HIS A 211 -26.11 9.10 -9.10
CA HIS A 211 -26.13 10.52 -9.27
C HIS A 211 -26.95 10.67 -10.55
N ARG A 212 -28.22 11.09 -10.41
CA ARG A 212 -28.97 11.70 -11.47
C ARG A 212 -28.26 13.03 -11.62
N VAL A 213 -27.00 12.99 -12.04
CA VAL A 213 -26.42 14.02 -12.87
C VAL A 213 -27.31 13.91 -14.11
N GLY A 214 -28.47 14.56 -14.01
CA GLY A 214 -29.22 14.93 -15.19
C GLY A 214 -28.21 15.59 -16.11
N LYS A 215 -28.39 15.39 -17.42
CA LYS A 215 -27.49 15.76 -18.52
C LYS A 215 -27.18 17.27 -18.63
N GLY A 216 -27.12 18.03 -17.52
CA GLY A 216 -27.19 19.49 -17.48
C GLY A 216 -25.96 20.23 -16.96
N VAL A 217 -24.85 19.58 -16.59
CA VAL A 217 -23.64 20.31 -16.14
C VAL A 217 -22.38 19.73 -16.79
N LEU A 218 -22.09 20.20 -18.00
CA LEU A 218 -20.85 19.97 -18.75
C LEU A 218 -20.26 21.34 -19.13
N VAL A 219 -19.85 22.16 -18.17
CA VAL A 219 -19.01 23.34 -18.44
C VAL A 219 -18.16 23.68 -17.21
N ALA A 220 -16.86 23.92 -17.44
CA ALA A 220 -15.80 24.35 -16.51
C ALA A 220 -15.22 23.24 -15.60
N GLY A 221 -13.93 22.93 -15.60
CA GLY A 221 -12.79 23.51 -16.31
C GLY A 221 -11.56 22.61 -16.12
N VAL A 222 -10.71 22.61 -17.14
CA VAL A 222 -9.39 21.97 -17.17
C VAL A 222 -8.40 22.89 -16.47
N SER A 223 -7.65 22.39 -15.46
CA SER A 223 -6.23 22.69 -15.19
C SER A 223 -5.87 22.39 -13.73
N VAL A 224 -5.07 21.35 -13.47
CA VAL A 224 -3.89 21.32 -12.57
C VAL A 224 -3.24 19.94 -12.76
N GLY A 225 -2.07 19.88 -13.42
CA GLY A 225 -1.30 18.65 -13.52
C GLY A 225 0.13 18.94 -13.96
N ALA A 226 1.05 19.10 -13.00
CA ALA A 226 2.49 19.14 -13.29
C ALA A 226 3.45 18.88 -12.11
N VAL A 227 3.03 18.46 -10.90
CA VAL A 227 3.93 18.51 -9.71
C VAL A 227 3.83 17.31 -8.77
N GLY A 228 3.70 16.11 -9.33
CA GLY A 228 3.60 14.89 -8.52
C GLY A 228 4.90 14.08 -8.37
N LEU A 229 5.96 14.37 -9.13
CA LEU A 229 7.05 13.39 -9.33
C LEU A 229 8.38 13.68 -8.61
N GLY A 230 8.57 14.85 -7.98
CA GLY A 230 9.84 15.18 -7.32
C GLY A 230 9.98 14.67 -5.88
N LEU A 231 8.88 14.50 -5.15
CA LEU A 231 8.91 14.29 -3.69
C LEU A 231 8.94 12.80 -3.26
N GLN A 232 8.64 11.85 -4.16
CA GLN A 232 8.83 10.43 -3.84
C GLN A 232 10.30 9.97 -3.89
N ALA A 233 11.18 10.68 -4.61
CA ALA A 233 12.60 10.32 -4.69
C ALA A 233 13.38 10.61 -3.38
N VAL A 234 12.96 11.62 -2.61
CA VAL A 234 13.67 12.03 -1.39
C VAL A 234 13.37 11.09 -0.21
N ASN A 235 12.18 10.50 -0.16
CA ASN A 235 11.80 9.58 0.92
C ASN A 235 12.43 8.18 0.75
N LEU A 236 12.69 7.74 -0.49
CA LEU A 236 13.37 6.48 -0.79
C LEU A 236 14.90 6.56 -0.60
N GLY A 237 15.51 7.75 -0.75
CA GLY A 237 16.95 7.96 -0.55
C GLY A 237 17.38 7.90 0.92
N ALA A 238 16.56 8.43 1.83
CA ALA A 238 16.88 8.47 3.26
C ALA A 238 16.78 7.09 3.93
N SER A 239 15.84 6.24 3.52
CA SER A 239 15.70 4.88 4.06
C SER A 239 16.82 3.93 3.59
N ALA A 240 17.32 4.10 2.36
CA ALA A 240 18.40 3.27 1.83
C ALA A 240 19.76 3.57 2.50
N GLN A 241 20.07 4.84 2.78
CA GLN A 241 21.32 5.21 3.46
C GLN A 241 21.33 4.80 4.94
N ALA A 242 20.20 4.88 5.64
CA ALA A 242 20.09 4.43 7.03
C ALA A 242 20.31 2.92 7.18
N ALA A 243 19.83 2.11 6.23
CA ALA A 243 20.05 0.66 6.22
C ALA A 243 21.52 0.28 5.95
N ILE A 244 22.20 0.99 5.03
CA ILE A 244 23.62 0.74 4.72
C ILE A 244 24.54 1.12 5.88
N ILE A 245 24.29 2.27 6.53
CA ILE A 245 25.10 2.72 7.67
C ILE A 245 24.80 1.87 8.91
N GLY A 246 23.53 1.53 9.15
CA GLY A 246 23.14 0.64 10.26
C GLY A 246 23.75 -0.76 10.16
N GLY A 247 23.84 -1.32 8.95
CA GLY A 247 24.51 -2.61 8.71
C GLY A 247 26.00 -2.58 9.06
N ARG A 248 26.73 -1.54 8.63
CA ARG A 248 28.17 -1.41 8.91
C ARG A 248 28.49 -1.15 10.39
N ILE A 249 27.62 -0.44 11.10
CA ILE A 249 27.74 -0.26 12.55
C ILE A 249 27.52 -1.59 13.28
N ALA A 250 26.56 -2.40 12.83
CA ALA A 250 26.31 -3.73 13.42
C ALA A 250 27.47 -4.72 13.16
N GLU A 251 28.17 -4.57 12.03
CA GLU A 251 29.34 -5.39 11.66
C GLU A 251 30.66 -4.93 12.31
N GLY A 252 30.66 -3.81 13.04
CA GLY A 252 31.85 -3.32 13.75
C GLY A 252 32.97 -2.83 12.81
N ASP A 253 32.61 -2.22 11.68
CA ASP A 253 33.56 -1.70 10.69
C ASP A 253 34.51 -0.65 11.32
N PRO A 254 35.83 -0.91 11.39
CA PRO A 254 36.80 -0.01 12.02
C PRO A 254 37.06 1.27 11.21
N GLU A 255 36.57 1.38 9.96
CA GLU A 255 36.69 2.59 9.15
C GLU A 255 35.65 3.67 9.50
N LEU A 256 34.61 3.33 10.26
CA LEU A 256 33.63 4.31 10.73
C LEU A 256 34.17 5.04 11.97
N GLY A 257 34.90 6.13 11.71
CA GLY A 257 35.34 7.04 12.75
C GLY A 257 34.18 7.63 13.57
N PRO A 258 34.43 8.08 14.81
CA PRO A 258 33.40 8.58 15.73
C PRO A 258 32.56 9.73 15.15
N GLU A 259 33.08 10.46 14.17
CA GLU A 259 32.37 11.53 13.45
C GLU A 259 31.16 11.04 12.62
N HIS A 260 31.15 9.77 12.19
CA HIS A 260 30.04 9.19 11.43
C HIS A 260 28.87 8.79 12.33
N VAL A 261 29.17 8.35 13.55
CA VAL A 261 28.17 8.02 14.59
C VAL A 261 27.44 9.30 15.03
N THR A 262 28.18 10.38 15.30
CA THR A 262 27.58 11.67 15.66
C THR A 262 26.68 12.26 14.57
N ARG A 263 27.05 12.12 13.28
CA ARG A 263 26.18 12.56 12.17
C ARG A 263 24.90 11.75 12.06
N PHE A 264 24.94 10.47 12.38
CA PHE A 264 23.76 9.61 12.39
C PHE A 264 22.81 10.01 13.52
N ASP A 265 23.33 10.24 14.72
CA ASP A 265 22.56 10.70 15.87
C ASP A 265 21.92 12.08 15.61
N ASP A 266 22.66 13.01 15.00
CA ASP A 266 22.14 14.32 14.59
C ASP A 266 20.99 14.20 13.56
N ALA A 267 21.11 13.29 12.59
CA ALA A 267 20.08 13.05 11.58
C ALA A 267 18.79 12.43 12.18
N VAL A 268 18.95 11.51 13.14
CA VAL A 268 17.83 10.92 13.89
C VAL A 268 17.17 11.97 14.79
N GLU A 269 17.94 12.85 15.41
CA GLU A 269 17.42 13.93 16.25
C GLU A 269 16.67 14.99 15.42
N ILE A 270 17.17 15.36 14.23
CA ILE A 270 16.48 16.24 13.29
C ILE A 270 15.16 15.60 12.84
N SER A 271 15.16 14.31 12.48
CA SER A 271 13.94 13.59 12.09
C SER A 271 12.89 13.59 13.21
N ARG A 272 13.31 13.40 14.47
CA ARG A 272 12.43 13.48 15.64
C ARG A 272 11.92 14.90 15.92
N LYS A 273 12.75 15.93 15.72
CA LYS A 273 12.38 17.34 15.95
C LYS A 273 11.45 17.90 14.87
N VAL A 274 11.54 17.41 13.63
CA VAL A 274 10.70 17.91 12.52
C VAL A 274 9.25 17.42 12.64
N GLY A 275 9.02 16.22 13.18
CA GLY A 275 7.68 15.67 13.43
C GLY A 275 6.74 15.63 12.21
N PRO A 276 5.57 14.98 12.33
CA PRO A 276 4.56 14.98 11.26
C PRO A 276 4.07 16.36 10.78
N PRO A 277 3.98 17.42 11.62
CA PRO A 277 3.47 18.70 11.15
C PRO A 277 4.50 19.56 10.39
N GLY A 278 5.82 19.29 10.49
CA GLY A 278 6.86 20.08 9.82
C GLY A 278 6.92 19.91 8.30
N VAL A 279 6.43 18.79 7.78
CA VAL A 279 6.40 18.48 6.33
C VAL A 279 5.25 19.20 5.61
N VAL A 280 4.22 19.63 6.33
CA VAL A 280 3.02 20.26 5.74
C VAL A 280 3.27 21.74 5.38
N LEU A 281 4.21 22.42 6.06
CA LEU A 281 4.42 23.86 5.88
C LEU A 281 5.42 24.24 4.77
N LEU A 282 6.27 23.32 4.30
CA LEU A 282 7.22 23.59 3.21
C LEU A 282 6.65 23.26 1.81
N GLY A 283 5.47 22.65 1.73
CA GLY A 283 4.86 22.22 0.46
C GLY A 283 4.06 23.27 -0.32
N VAL A 284 3.89 24.49 0.21
CA VAL A 284 2.93 25.46 -0.37
C VAL A 284 3.61 26.50 -1.30
N GLY A 285 4.94 26.58 -1.33
CA GLY A 285 5.64 27.74 -1.91
C GLY A 285 6.15 27.66 -3.35
N GLY A 286 6.20 26.51 -4.01
CA GLY A 286 7.18 26.35 -5.11
C GLY A 286 6.72 25.57 -6.33
N VAL A 287 5.77 26.08 -7.12
CA VAL A 287 5.56 25.58 -8.49
C VAL A 287 5.05 26.65 -9.45
N LEU A 288 5.97 27.34 -10.13
CA LEU A 288 5.77 27.82 -11.50
C LEU A 288 7.15 27.99 -12.16
N GLY A 289 7.55 27.06 -13.02
CA GLY A 289 8.69 27.26 -13.91
C GLY A 289 9.25 25.97 -14.51
N VAL A 290 9.31 25.94 -15.84
CA VAL A 290 10.13 25.06 -16.69
C VAL A 290 9.49 23.73 -17.16
N VAL A 291 8.71 23.80 -18.25
CA VAL A 291 8.87 22.85 -19.38
C VAL A 291 8.65 23.63 -20.67
N GLY A 292 9.73 23.89 -21.41
CA GLY A 292 9.69 24.57 -22.68
C GLY A 292 11.08 24.74 -23.26
N TRP A 293 11.81 23.64 -23.49
CA TRP A 293 12.98 23.61 -24.37
C TRP A 293 13.32 22.15 -24.72
N GLY A 294 13.30 21.83 -26.01
CA GLY A 294 13.63 20.48 -26.50
C GLY A 294 13.22 20.20 -27.93
N LEU A 295 13.31 21.19 -28.84
CA LEU A 295 13.28 20.97 -30.29
C LEU A 295 14.13 22.06 -30.96
N THR A 296 15.44 21.82 -31.03
CA THR A 296 16.35 22.16 -32.13
C THR A 296 17.74 21.60 -31.81
N TRP A 297 18.39 21.09 -32.86
CA TRP A 297 19.67 20.35 -32.96
C TRP A 297 19.54 18.83 -32.92
#